data_AF-A0A6F8XHK2-F1
#
_entry.id   AF-A0A6F8XHK2-F1
#
_cell.length_a   1.000
_cell.length_b   1.000
_cell.length_c   1.000
_cell.angle_alpha   90.00
_cell.angle_beta   90.00
_cell.angle_gamma   90.00
#
_symmetry.space_group_name_H-M   'P 1'
#
loop_
_entity.id
_entity.type
_entity.pdbx_description
1 polymer ?
#
loop_
_entity_poly.entity_id
_entity_poly.type
_entity_poly.pdbx_seq_one_letter_code
_entity_poly.pdbx_strand_id
1 'polypeptide(L)'
;MESPRECADIREWVESHYHLTSADDMQEFLTFMLEAGDRQEYQINYAPYTLNPERLAAEIAILESGDCAEDERHHLLRLRRVSTNEDGCNEVDMAAWDIAQLVDLAIAARQLGWLDKPAFAEVLDRAYQLAADHYSGWQEYAAGMYAGFSFFMGETPERESFLAGFRQALVAWLCGAPVLAGPWASLDFPGNKPRHFAPLHIDTLPGDQRILH
;
A
#
# COMPACT_ATOMS: atom_id res chain seq x y z
N MET A 1 -13.76 2.00 -21.29
CA MET A 1 -13.84 0.53 -21.20
C MET A 1 -12.50 0.08 -21.72
N GLU A 2 -11.69 -0.51 -20.83
CA GLU A 2 -10.29 -0.80 -21.13
C GLU A 2 -10.17 -1.87 -22.20
N SER A 3 -8.98 -1.96 -22.81
CA SER A 3 -8.68 -2.99 -23.79
C SER A 3 -8.67 -4.38 -23.13
N PRO A 4 -8.96 -5.46 -23.88
CA PRO A 4 -8.91 -6.83 -23.33
C PRO A 4 -7.56 -7.23 -22.74
N ARG A 5 -6.46 -6.63 -23.23
CA ARG A 5 -5.11 -6.85 -22.71
C ARG A 5 -4.95 -6.24 -21.33
N GLU A 6 -5.30 -4.97 -21.17
CA GLU A 6 -5.23 -4.30 -19.86
C GLU A 6 -6.10 -4.99 -18.82
N CYS A 7 -7.29 -5.44 -19.20
CA CYS A 7 -8.13 -6.22 -18.28
C CYS A 7 -7.48 -7.55 -17.86
N ALA A 8 -6.65 -8.17 -18.70
CA ALA A 8 -5.92 -9.38 -18.34
C ALA A 8 -4.76 -9.04 -17.38
N ASP A 9 -4.00 -7.98 -17.67
CA ASP A 9 -2.89 -7.52 -16.84
C ASP A 9 -3.38 -7.12 -15.43
N ILE A 10 -4.50 -6.38 -15.34
CA ILE A 10 -5.12 -6.01 -14.06
C ILE A 10 -5.58 -7.25 -13.29
N ARG A 11 -6.18 -8.25 -13.97
CA ARG A 11 -6.61 -9.50 -13.34
C ARG A 11 -5.44 -10.29 -12.78
N GLU A 12 -4.38 -10.43 -13.54
CA GLU A 12 -3.16 -11.13 -13.10
C GLU A 12 -2.57 -10.44 -11.87
N TRP A 13 -2.55 -9.11 -11.84
CA TRP A 13 -2.10 -8.35 -10.67
C TRP A 13 -2.97 -8.61 -9.43
N VAL A 14 -4.30 -8.46 -9.51
CA VAL A 14 -5.18 -8.69 -8.34
C VAL A 14 -5.18 -10.15 -7.88
N GLU A 15 -5.05 -11.11 -8.79
CA GLU A 15 -4.98 -12.53 -8.46
C GLU A 15 -3.64 -12.89 -7.78
N SER A 16 -2.53 -12.38 -8.30
CA SER A 16 -1.19 -12.70 -7.77
C SER A 16 -0.89 -12.04 -6.43
N HIS A 17 -1.37 -10.81 -6.21
CA HIS A 17 -1.04 -10.02 -5.02
C HIS A 17 -2.10 -10.11 -3.91
N TYR A 18 -3.37 -10.29 -4.28
CA TYR A 18 -4.50 -10.27 -3.32
C TYR A 18 -5.35 -11.53 -3.38
N HIS A 19 -5.06 -12.47 -4.30
CA HIS A 19 -5.84 -13.69 -4.51
C HIS A 19 -7.32 -13.44 -4.85
N LEU A 20 -7.62 -12.29 -5.46
CA LEU A 20 -8.98 -11.92 -5.85
C LEU A 20 -9.28 -12.42 -7.26
N THR A 21 -10.21 -13.37 -7.36
CA THR A 21 -10.54 -14.03 -8.64
C THR A 21 -11.91 -13.61 -9.20
N SER A 22 -12.73 -12.96 -8.38
CA SER A 22 -14.11 -12.61 -8.70
C SER A 22 -14.50 -11.20 -8.24
N ALA A 23 -15.64 -10.71 -8.74
CA ALA A 23 -16.23 -9.46 -8.29
C ALA A 23 -16.71 -9.53 -6.83
N ASP A 24 -17.14 -10.70 -6.38
CA ASP A 24 -17.60 -10.93 -5.00
C ASP A 24 -16.38 -10.90 -4.05
N ASP A 25 -15.28 -11.59 -4.40
CA ASP A 25 -14.02 -11.55 -3.64
C ASP A 25 -13.55 -10.10 -3.47
N MET A 26 -13.60 -9.33 -4.56
CA MET A 26 -13.23 -7.92 -4.56
C MET A 26 -14.13 -7.08 -3.64
N GLN A 27 -15.45 -7.27 -3.68
CA GLN A 27 -16.37 -6.53 -2.81
C GLN A 27 -16.16 -6.86 -1.32
N GLU A 28 -15.95 -8.13 -1.00
CA GLU A 28 -15.62 -8.57 0.37
C GLU A 28 -14.31 -7.94 0.83
N PHE A 29 -13.27 -7.94 -0.03
CA PHE A 29 -11.97 -7.38 0.32
C PHE A 29 -12.00 -5.85 0.48
N LEU A 30 -12.71 -5.12 -0.40
CA LEU A 30 -12.90 -3.67 -0.23
C LEU A 30 -13.65 -3.34 1.07
N THR A 31 -14.63 -4.17 1.44
CA THR A 31 -15.34 -4.03 2.72
C THR A 31 -14.41 -4.27 3.91
N PHE A 32 -13.59 -5.33 3.85
CA PHE A 32 -12.57 -5.60 4.85
C PHE A 32 -11.60 -4.43 5.01
N MET A 33 -11.08 -3.86 3.92
CA MET A 33 -10.14 -2.73 3.97
C MET A 33 -10.78 -1.48 4.61
N LEU A 34 -12.06 -1.22 4.33
CA LEU A 34 -12.82 -0.13 4.92
C LEU A 34 -13.04 -0.32 6.43
N GLU A 35 -13.31 -1.53 6.89
CA GLU A 35 -13.68 -1.80 8.29
C GLU A 35 -12.48 -2.10 9.19
N ALA A 36 -11.57 -2.97 8.73
CA ALA A 36 -10.47 -3.50 9.52
C ALA A 36 -9.12 -3.21 8.86
N GLY A 37 -8.90 -3.64 7.62
CA GLY A 37 -7.63 -3.52 6.89
C GLY A 37 -6.42 -4.16 7.59
N ASP A 38 -5.23 -3.93 7.05
CA ASP A 38 -3.98 -4.40 7.65
C ASP A 38 -3.70 -3.67 8.98
N ARG A 39 -4.19 -2.44 9.14
CA ARG A 39 -4.05 -1.68 10.40
C ARG A 39 -4.58 -2.43 11.62
N GLN A 40 -5.63 -3.24 11.47
CA GLN A 40 -6.16 -4.03 12.59
C GLN A 40 -5.16 -5.09 13.05
N GLU A 41 -4.41 -5.69 12.11
CA GLU A 41 -3.34 -6.62 12.44
C GLU A 41 -2.30 -5.95 13.35
N TYR A 42 -1.87 -4.72 13.01
CA TYR A 42 -1.00 -3.92 13.87
C TYR A 42 -1.61 -3.70 15.26
N GLN A 43 -2.84 -3.19 15.31
CA GLN A 43 -3.52 -2.83 16.55
C GLN A 43 -3.68 -4.01 17.52
N ILE A 44 -3.95 -5.21 17.00
CA ILE A 44 -4.20 -6.40 17.82
C ILE A 44 -2.89 -7.10 18.19
N ASN A 45 -1.99 -7.31 17.21
CA ASN A 45 -0.85 -8.20 17.39
C ASN A 45 0.43 -7.47 17.82
N TYR A 46 0.53 -6.17 17.57
CA TYR A 46 1.80 -5.44 17.67
C TYR A 46 1.73 -4.24 18.62
N ALA A 47 0.67 -3.42 18.52
CA ALA A 47 0.49 -2.26 19.39
C ALA A 47 0.56 -2.58 20.91
N PRO A 48 0.05 -3.73 21.43
CA PRO A 48 0.16 -4.04 22.85
C PRO A 48 1.59 -4.15 23.38
N TYR A 49 2.56 -4.48 22.52
CA TYR A 49 3.97 -4.57 22.89
C TYR A 49 4.60 -3.21 23.21
N THR A 50 4.05 -2.12 22.68
CA THR A 50 4.49 -0.74 23.01
C THR A 50 4.31 -0.41 24.49
N LEU A 51 3.40 -1.11 25.18
CA LEU A 51 3.11 -0.96 26.60
C LEU A 51 3.90 -1.96 27.47
N ASN A 52 4.53 -2.97 26.88
CA ASN A 52 5.26 -4.01 27.61
C ASN A 52 6.55 -4.43 26.86
N PRO A 53 7.63 -3.63 26.98
CA PRO A 53 8.90 -3.91 26.32
C PRO A 53 9.58 -5.20 26.79
N GLU A 54 9.37 -5.59 28.04
CA GLU A 54 9.92 -6.85 28.58
C GLU A 54 9.31 -8.05 27.88
N ARG A 55 7.98 -8.03 27.68
CA ARG A 55 7.27 -9.07 26.92
C ARG A 55 7.73 -9.08 25.45
N LEU A 56 7.91 -7.91 24.84
CA LEU A 56 8.41 -7.81 23.46
C LEU A 56 9.79 -8.45 23.31
N ALA A 57 10.72 -8.12 24.20
CA ALA A 57 12.06 -8.68 24.19
C ALA A 57 12.05 -10.20 24.41
N ALA A 58 11.19 -10.69 25.31
CA ALA A 58 11.03 -12.13 25.54
C ALA A 58 10.49 -12.85 24.30
N GLU A 59 9.47 -12.28 23.63
CA GLU A 59 8.89 -12.85 22.41
C GLU A 59 9.92 -12.94 21.28
N ILE A 60 10.67 -11.85 21.03
CA ILE A 60 11.76 -11.82 20.05
C ILE A 60 12.79 -12.91 20.37
N ALA A 61 13.22 -13.03 21.64
CA ALA A 61 14.20 -14.02 22.05
C ALA A 61 13.71 -15.47 21.85
N ILE A 62 12.42 -15.73 22.08
CA ILE A 62 11.81 -17.05 21.85
C ILE A 62 11.89 -17.40 20.36
N LEU A 63 11.43 -16.51 19.49
CA LEU A 63 11.41 -16.72 18.03
C LEU A 63 12.82 -16.84 17.45
N GLU A 64 13.80 -16.11 17.99
CA GLU A 64 15.21 -16.21 17.58
C GLU A 64 15.89 -17.50 18.05
N SER A 65 15.38 -18.12 19.12
CA SER A 65 15.97 -19.34 19.70
C SER A 65 15.44 -20.65 19.08
N GLY A 66 14.32 -20.60 18.39
CA GLY A 66 13.69 -21.76 17.73
C GLY A 66 14.10 -21.92 16.26
N ASP A 67 13.72 -23.05 15.66
CA ASP A 67 13.69 -23.21 14.20
C ASP A 67 12.55 -22.35 13.67
N CYS A 68 12.84 -21.07 13.40
CA CYS A 68 11.87 -20.10 12.92
C CYS A 68 11.33 -20.55 11.55
N ALA A 69 10.06 -20.97 11.51
CA ALA A 69 9.36 -21.26 10.27
C ALA A 69 9.20 -19.96 9.44
N GLU A 70 8.95 -20.10 8.13
CA GLU A 70 8.91 -18.95 7.22
C GLU A 70 7.82 -17.92 7.60
N ASP A 71 6.68 -18.39 8.13
CA ASP A 71 5.60 -17.57 8.67
C ASP A 71 6.00 -16.82 9.95
N GLU A 72 6.77 -17.47 10.83
CA GLU A 72 7.33 -16.85 12.05
C GLU A 72 8.35 -15.76 11.71
N ARG A 73 8.99 -15.80 10.54
CA ARG A 73 9.98 -14.81 10.11
C ARG A 73 9.37 -13.43 9.87
N HIS A 74 8.18 -13.36 9.24
CA HIS A 74 7.47 -12.09 9.06
C HIS A 74 6.99 -11.51 10.39
N HIS A 75 6.55 -12.37 11.30
CA HIS A 75 6.15 -11.94 12.63
C HIS A 75 7.34 -11.37 13.41
N LEU A 76 8.47 -12.09 13.44
CA LEU A 76 9.72 -11.64 14.08
C LEU A 76 10.22 -10.31 13.49
N LEU A 77 10.16 -10.14 12.17
CA LEU A 77 10.53 -8.89 11.51
C LEU A 77 9.70 -7.73 12.07
N ARG A 78 8.37 -7.85 12.07
CA ARG A 78 7.45 -6.82 12.58
C ARG A 78 7.66 -6.55 14.07
N LEU A 79 7.92 -7.56 14.90
CA LEU A 79 8.28 -7.35 16.31
C LEU A 79 9.56 -6.52 16.47
N ARG A 80 10.58 -6.76 15.63
CA ARG A 80 11.79 -5.93 15.62
C ARG A 80 11.48 -4.49 15.22
N ARG A 81 10.61 -4.28 14.22
CA ARG A 81 10.16 -2.92 13.83
C ARG A 81 9.47 -2.20 14.98
N VAL A 82 8.60 -2.89 15.72
CA VAL A 82 7.97 -2.34 16.94
C VAL A 82 9.03 -1.99 17.99
N SER A 83 10.01 -2.87 18.21
CA SER A 83 11.06 -2.68 19.21
C SER A 83 11.92 -1.45 18.94
N THR A 84 12.27 -1.22 17.66
CA THR A 84 13.07 -0.06 17.24
C THR A 84 12.22 1.18 16.93
N ASN A 85 10.89 1.06 16.97
CA ASN A 85 9.95 2.05 16.45
C ASN A 85 10.31 2.48 15.02
N GLU A 86 10.58 1.50 14.16
CA GLU A 86 11.02 1.76 12.79
C GLU A 86 10.02 2.66 12.06
N ASP A 87 10.56 3.73 11.44
CA ASP A 87 9.80 4.77 10.73
C ASP A 87 8.60 5.36 11.51
N GLY A 88 8.63 5.29 12.84
CA GLY A 88 7.58 5.83 13.71
C GLY A 88 6.32 4.98 13.78
N CYS A 89 6.37 3.68 13.43
CA CYS A 89 5.19 2.81 13.39
C CYS A 89 4.40 2.71 14.71
N ASN A 90 5.00 3.05 15.86
CA ASN A 90 4.30 3.09 17.16
C ASN A 90 3.67 4.45 17.49
N GLU A 91 3.94 5.47 16.69
CA GLU A 91 3.56 6.86 16.96
C GLU A 91 2.51 7.39 15.98
N VAL A 92 2.42 6.79 14.79
CA VAL A 92 1.51 7.25 13.72
C VAL A 92 0.44 6.22 13.44
N ASP A 93 -0.74 6.72 13.03
CA ASP A 93 -1.79 5.87 12.49
C ASP A 93 -1.43 5.43 11.07
N MET A 94 -1.46 4.13 10.80
CA MET A 94 -1.10 3.55 9.51
C MET A 94 -2.32 3.29 8.60
N ALA A 95 -3.52 3.76 8.93
CA ALA A 95 -4.72 3.61 8.09
C ALA A 95 -4.56 4.11 6.64
N ALA A 96 -3.68 5.08 6.38
CA ALA A 96 -3.37 5.60 5.05
C ALA A 96 -2.79 4.53 4.11
N TRP A 97 -2.13 3.51 4.65
CA TRP A 97 -1.69 2.33 3.88
C TRP A 97 -2.89 1.56 3.33
N ASP A 98 -3.88 1.27 4.19
CA ASP A 98 -5.10 0.57 3.78
C ASP A 98 -5.92 1.39 2.79
N ILE A 99 -6.05 2.69 3.05
CA ILE A 99 -6.83 3.61 2.20
C ILE A 99 -6.24 3.69 0.79
N ALA A 100 -4.91 3.74 0.66
CA ALA A 100 -4.26 3.77 -0.64
C ALA A 100 -4.55 2.48 -1.44
N GLN A 101 -4.35 1.32 -0.82
CA GLN A 101 -4.66 0.02 -1.43
C GLN A 101 -6.14 -0.11 -1.81
N LEU A 102 -7.04 0.34 -0.92
CA LEU A 102 -8.49 0.37 -1.16
C LEU A 102 -8.85 1.15 -2.42
N VAL A 103 -8.26 2.34 -2.61
CA VAL A 103 -8.50 3.18 -3.79
C VAL A 103 -7.97 2.53 -5.06
N ASP A 104 -6.75 1.98 -5.03
CA ASP A 104 -6.16 1.29 -6.17
C ASP A 104 -7.00 0.07 -6.60
N LEU A 105 -7.46 -0.73 -5.62
CA LEU A 105 -8.33 -1.88 -5.87
C LEU A 105 -9.71 -1.48 -6.37
N ALA A 106 -10.28 -0.37 -5.87
CA ALA A 106 -11.54 0.16 -6.38
C ALA A 106 -11.43 0.60 -7.84
N ILE A 107 -10.29 1.21 -8.22
CA ILE A 107 -10.00 1.59 -9.62
C ILE A 107 -9.88 0.33 -10.49
N ALA A 108 -9.11 -0.66 -10.06
CA ALA A 108 -8.96 -1.93 -10.76
C ALA A 108 -10.31 -2.63 -10.94
N ALA A 109 -11.12 -2.71 -9.88
CA ALA A 109 -12.46 -3.29 -9.93
C ALA A 109 -13.37 -2.54 -10.91
N ARG A 110 -13.28 -1.21 -10.97
CA ARG A 110 -14.03 -0.39 -11.93
C ARG A 110 -13.61 -0.65 -13.37
N GLN A 111 -12.31 -0.83 -13.62
CA GLN A 111 -11.73 -1.14 -14.94
C GLN A 111 -12.11 -2.55 -15.42
N LEU A 112 -12.12 -3.52 -14.50
CA LEU A 112 -12.57 -4.90 -14.76
C LEU A 112 -14.08 -5.03 -14.94
N GLY A 113 -14.85 -3.98 -14.61
CA GLY A 113 -16.31 -3.99 -14.63
C GLY A 113 -16.93 -4.74 -13.45
N TRP A 114 -16.16 -5.00 -12.40
CA TRP A 114 -16.61 -5.61 -11.14
C TRP A 114 -17.31 -4.60 -10.23
N LEU A 115 -16.95 -3.32 -10.36
CA LEU A 115 -17.74 -2.21 -9.82
C LEU A 115 -18.35 -1.39 -10.94
N ASP A 116 -19.60 -1.01 -10.76
CA ASP A 116 -20.22 0.00 -11.58
C ASP A 116 -19.84 1.42 -11.11
N LYS A 117 -20.30 2.44 -11.84
CA LYS A 117 -19.92 3.83 -11.53
C LYS A 117 -20.46 4.30 -10.16
N PRO A 118 -21.73 4.06 -9.79
CA PRO A 118 -22.24 4.38 -8.45
C PRO A 118 -21.48 3.68 -7.33
N ALA A 119 -21.26 2.36 -7.41
CA ALA A 119 -20.57 1.62 -6.36
C ALA A 119 -19.11 2.06 -6.21
N PHE A 120 -18.42 2.33 -7.31
CA PHE A 120 -17.07 2.90 -7.27
C PHE A 120 -17.04 4.27 -6.57
N ALA A 121 -17.99 5.16 -6.87
CA ALA A 121 -18.05 6.47 -6.21
C ALA A 121 -18.31 6.34 -4.71
N GLU A 122 -19.19 5.42 -4.30
CA GLU A 122 -19.45 5.15 -2.88
C GLU A 122 -18.20 4.66 -2.14
N VAL A 123 -17.41 3.77 -2.74
CA VAL A 123 -16.13 3.32 -2.16
C VAL A 123 -15.17 4.49 -1.99
N LEU A 124 -15.04 5.38 -2.98
CA LEU A 124 -14.17 6.55 -2.88
C LEU A 124 -14.64 7.55 -1.81
N ASP A 125 -15.95 7.79 -1.70
CA ASP A 125 -16.50 8.67 -0.66
C ASP A 125 -16.23 8.09 0.75
N ARG A 126 -16.36 6.78 0.92
CA ARG A 126 -16.04 6.10 2.19
C ARG A 126 -14.54 6.12 2.48
N ALA A 127 -13.68 5.93 1.48
CA ALA A 127 -12.23 6.03 1.62
C ALA A 127 -11.80 7.44 2.04
N TYR A 128 -12.41 8.46 1.44
CA TYR A 128 -12.20 9.86 1.81
C TYR A 128 -12.63 10.14 3.26
N GLN A 129 -13.82 9.66 3.65
CA GLN A 129 -14.29 9.84 5.03
C GLN A 129 -13.36 9.14 6.03
N LEU A 130 -12.92 7.92 5.73
CA LEU A 130 -11.97 7.19 6.56
C LEU A 130 -10.65 7.95 6.70
N ALA A 131 -10.13 8.53 5.61
CA ALA A 131 -8.95 9.40 5.69
C ALA A 131 -9.19 10.63 6.58
N ALA A 132 -10.35 11.28 6.46
CA ALA A 132 -10.70 12.46 7.26
C ALA A 132 -10.91 12.15 8.74
N ASP A 133 -11.35 10.93 9.09
CA ASP A 133 -11.53 10.49 10.47
C ASP A 133 -10.19 10.19 11.15
N HIS A 134 -9.19 9.73 10.39
CA HIS A 134 -7.88 9.33 10.91
C HIS A 134 -6.82 10.45 10.86
N TYR A 135 -6.95 11.42 9.95
CA TYR A 135 -5.88 12.39 9.69
C TYR A 135 -6.40 13.82 9.66
N SER A 136 -5.69 14.72 10.36
CA SER A 136 -6.01 16.16 10.35
C SER A 136 -5.51 16.89 9.10
N GLY A 137 -4.62 16.24 8.33
CA GLY A 137 -4.12 16.77 7.06
C GLY A 137 -3.16 15.85 6.33
N TRP A 138 -2.73 16.30 5.16
CA TRP A 138 -1.90 15.51 4.23
C TRP A 138 -0.53 15.12 4.77
N GLN A 139 0.04 15.91 5.68
CA GLN A 139 1.33 15.59 6.31
C GLN A 139 1.24 14.34 7.18
N GLU A 140 0.19 14.24 8.01
CA GLU A 140 -0.06 13.06 8.84
C GLU A 140 -0.44 11.86 7.99
N TYR A 141 -1.26 12.06 6.95
CA TYR A 141 -1.58 11.01 5.98
C TYR A 141 -0.31 10.45 5.33
N ALA A 142 0.61 11.31 4.86
CA ALA A 142 1.86 10.89 4.25
C ALA A 142 2.75 10.11 5.23
N ALA A 143 2.83 10.56 6.49
CA ALA A 143 3.58 9.87 7.54
C ALA A 143 2.98 8.48 7.82
N GLY A 144 1.65 8.39 7.97
CA GLY A 144 0.95 7.12 8.14
C GLY A 144 1.12 6.17 6.97
N MET A 145 1.08 6.70 5.75
CA MET A 145 1.29 5.90 4.53
C MET A 145 2.72 5.36 4.45
N TYR A 146 3.71 6.17 4.81
CA TYR A 146 5.12 5.76 4.84
C TYR A 146 5.39 4.70 5.90
N ALA A 147 4.91 4.92 7.13
CA ALA A 147 5.06 3.97 8.23
C ALA A 147 4.35 2.65 7.92
N GLY A 148 3.13 2.69 7.36
CA GLY A 148 2.41 1.49 6.95
C GLY A 148 3.14 0.71 5.86
N PHE A 149 3.60 1.39 4.81
CA PHE A 149 4.43 0.75 3.78
C PHE A 149 5.69 0.10 4.36
N SER A 150 6.41 0.80 5.24
CA SER A 150 7.60 0.28 5.91
C SER A 150 7.30 -0.92 6.80
N PHE A 151 6.18 -0.89 7.52
CA PHE A 151 5.79 -1.90 8.51
C PHE A 151 5.23 -3.18 7.87
N PHE A 152 4.37 -3.06 6.85
CA PHE A 152 3.70 -4.20 6.23
C PHE A 152 4.51 -4.83 5.08
N MET A 153 5.44 -4.10 4.47
CA MET A 153 6.33 -4.66 3.44
C MET A 153 7.23 -5.76 4.02
N GLY A 154 7.26 -6.91 3.33
CA GLY A 154 8.16 -8.02 3.63
C GLY A 154 9.65 -7.66 3.46
N GLU A 155 10.53 -8.51 3.97
CA GLU A 155 11.98 -8.28 3.84
C GLU A 155 12.44 -8.72 2.43
N THR A 156 12.74 -7.75 1.56
CA THR A 156 13.40 -8.00 0.27
C THR A 156 14.69 -7.19 0.13
N PRO A 157 15.66 -7.64 -0.68
CA PRO A 157 16.89 -6.87 -0.93
C PRO A 157 16.66 -5.44 -1.43
N GLU A 158 15.53 -5.18 -2.08
CA GLU A 158 15.15 -3.90 -2.67
C GLU A 158 14.43 -2.95 -1.70
N ARG A 159 14.07 -3.42 -0.49
CA ARG A 159 13.26 -2.68 0.49
C ARG A 159 13.76 -1.25 0.72
N GLU A 160 15.05 -1.09 1.01
CA GLU A 160 15.65 0.22 1.29
C GLU A 160 15.54 1.18 0.09
N SER A 161 15.68 0.65 -1.13
CA SER A 161 15.50 1.43 -2.36
C SER A 161 14.05 1.88 -2.53
N PHE A 162 13.10 0.98 -2.27
CA PHE A 162 11.67 1.33 -2.30
C PHE A 162 11.29 2.38 -1.28
N LEU A 163 11.76 2.22 -0.04
CA LEU A 163 11.52 3.20 1.03
C LEU A 163 12.13 4.56 0.70
N ALA A 164 13.33 4.60 0.14
CA ALA A 164 13.96 5.84 -0.28
C ALA A 164 13.17 6.54 -1.41
N GLY A 165 12.78 5.79 -2.44
CA GLY A 165 11.98 6.30 -3.55
C GLY A 165 10.62 6.80 -3.09
N PHE A 166 9.94 6.04 -2.23
CA PHE A 166 8.62 6.39 -1.72
C PHE A 166 8.66 7.64 -0.84
N ARG A 167 9.67 7.76 0.04
CA ARG A 167 9.91 8.96 0.85
C ARG A 167 10.09 10.20 -0.04
N GLN A 168 10.86 10.09 -1.13
CA GLN A 168 11.05 11.20 -2.07
C GLN A 168 9.75 11.60 -2.78
N ALA A 169 8.93 10.63 -3.20
CA ALA A 169 7.64 10.88 -3.83
C ALA A 169 6.68 11.61 -2.87
N LEU A 170 6.61 11.19 -1.61
CA LEU A 170 5.78 11.84 -0.59
C LEU A 170 6.23 13.28 -0.30
N VAL A 171 7.54 13.53 -0.20
CA VAL A 171 8.07 14.90 -0.02
C VAL A 171 7.72 15.77 -1.21
N ALA A 172 7.90 15.28 -2.44
CA ALA A 172 7.55 16.02 -3.65
C ALA A 172 6.06 16.39 -3.68
N TRP A 173 5.19 15.43 -3.31
CA TRP A 173 3.76 15.63 -3.19
C TRP A 173 3.40 16.71 -2.16
N LEU A 174 3.94 16.61 -0.93
CA LEU A 174 3.65 17.54 0.16
C LEU A 174 4.15 18.96 -0.11
N CYS A 175 5.29 19.12 -0.75
CA CYS A 175 5.86 20.44 -1.03
C CYS A 175 5.21 21.15 -2.22
N GLY A 176 4.29 20.48 -2.94
CA GLY A 176 3.73 21.00 -4.19
C GLY A 176 4.82 21.36 -5.20
N ALA A 177 6.02 20.78 -5.06
CA ALA A 177 7.15 21.10 -5.90
C ALA A 177 6.77 20.62 -7.30
N PRO A 178 6.76 21.50 -8.33
CA PRO A 178 6.80 21.01 -9.69
C PRO A 178 8.15 20.33 -9.76
N VAL A 179 8.13 19.01 -9.66
CA VAL A 179 9.32 18.24 -9.90
C VAL A 179 9.75 18.68 -11.31
N LEU A 180 10.93 19.28 -11.43
CA LEU A 180 11.40 19.89 -12.69
C LEU A 180 11.55 18.86 -13.83
N ALA A 181 11.20 17.59 -13.57
CA ALA A 181 10.53 16.65 -14.46
C ALA A 181 9.78 15.62 -13.58
N GLY A 182 8.52 15.89 -13.23
CA GLY A 182 7.79 15.11 -12.24
C GLY A 182 7.51 13.67 -12.56
N PRO A 183 7.29 12.84 -11.51
CA PRO A 183 7.23 11.41 -11.69
C PRO A 183 6.19 11.02 -12.75
N TRP A 184 5.17 11.85 -13.05
CA TRP A 184 4.28 11.65 -14.21
C TRP A 184 3.83 12.92 -14.97
N ALA A 185 4.71 13.88 -15.27
CA ALA A 185 4.34 15.04 -16.09
C ALA A 185 4.76 14.94 -17.57
N SER A 186 3.76 15.04 -18.47
CA SER A 186 3.87 15.69 -19.79
C SER A 186 2.56 16.45 -20.06
N LEU A 187 2.65 17.73 -20.43
CA LEU A 187 1.49 18.60 -20.71
C LEU A 187 1.22 18.68 -22.22
N ASP A 188 0.05 18.23 -22.67
CA ASP A 188 -0.42 18.42 -24.05
C ASP A 188 -1.31 19.67 -24.20
N PHE A 189 -1.17 20.35 -25.34
CA PHE A 189 -1.86 21.62 -25.65
C PHE A 189 -3.39 21.44 -25.80
N PRO A 190 -4.23 22.41 -25.37
CA PRO A 190 -5.67 22.32 -25.55
C PRO A 190 -6.05 22.19 -27.03
N GLY A 191 -6.56 21.02 -27.42
CA GLY A 191 -7.00 20.70 -28.78
C GLY A 191 -6.37 19.45 -29.42
N ASN A 192 -5.40 18.81 -28.77
CA ASN A 192 -4.79 17.58 -29.30
C ASN A 192 -5.38 16.32 -28.66
N LYS A 193 -5.41 15.19 -29.39
CA LYS A 193 -5.80 13.89 -28.82
C LYS A 193 -4.61 13.29 -28.03
N PRO A 194 -4.84 12.76 -26.81
CA PRO A 194 -3.77 12.21 -25.99
C PRO A 194 -3.10 11.01 -26.68
N ARG A 195 -1.77 10.95 -26.60
CA ARG A 195 -0.91 9.95 -27.28
C ARG A 195 -0.35 8.84 -26.38
N HIS A 196 -0.67 8.83 -25.09
CA HIS A 196 -0.07 7.89 -24.12
C HIS A 196 -1.13 7.10 -23.32
N PHE A 197 -0.75 5.86 -23.01
CA PHE A 197 -1.47 4.73 -22.40
C PHE A 197 -0.42 4.10 -21.46
N ALA A 198 -0.57 3.94 -20.14
CA ALA A 198 -1.66 4.02 -19.15
C ALA A 198 -1.29 4.97 -17.97
N PRO A 199 -2.13 5.18 -16.92
CA PRO A 199 -1.76 6.01 -15.77
C PRO A 199 -0.89 5.23 -14.78
N LEU A 200 0.30 5.75 -14.47
CA LEU A 200 1.26 5.14 -13.54
C LEU A 200 1.21 5.80 -12.15
N HIS A 201 1.27 4.95 -11.12
CA HIS A 201 2.13 5.18 -9.95
C HIS A 201 2.71 3.88 -9.33
N ILE A 202 2.74 2.74 -10.06
CA ILE A 202 3.46 1.54 -9.57
C ILE A 202 4.11 0.62 -10.62
N ASP A 203 4.00 0.82 -11.94
CA ASP A 203 4.54 -0.18 -12.90
C ASP A 203 6.07 -0.14 -13.00
N THR A 204 6.75 -0.71 -12.03
CA THR A 204 7.90 -1.64 -12.10
C THR A 204 8.59 -1.68 -10.74
N LEU A 205 8.07 -2.51 -9.83
CA LEU A 205 8.95 -3.26 -8.95
C LEU A 205 10.01 -3.93 -9.86
N PRO A 206 11.34 -3.79 -9.61
CA PRO A 206 12.36 -4.22 -10.53
C PRO A 206 12.42 -5.75 -10.48
N GLY A 207 12.06 -6.40 -11.60
CA GLY A 207 12.06 -7.85 -11.66
C GLY A 207 11.80 -8.39 -13.06
N ASP A 208 12.87 -8.50 -13.83
CA ASP A 208 13.03 -9.44 -14.95
C ASP A 208 12.36 -9.12 -16.30
N GLN A 209 12.94 -8.14 -17.02
CA GLN A 209 12.95 -8.19 -18.49
C GLN A 209 14.01 -9.20 -18.94
N ARG A 210 13.57 -10.42 -19.27
CA ARG A 210 14.44 -11.43 -19.88
C ARG A 210 14.97 -10.96 -21.24
N ILE A 211 16.28 -10.72 -21.28
CA ILE A 211 17.25 -11.15 -22.30
C ILE A 211 16.94 -10.79 -23.77
N LEU A 212 17.69 -9.80 -24.26
CA LEU A 212 18.43 -9.75 -25.52
C LEU A 212 19.76 -9.05 -25.15
N HIS A 213 20.91 -9.67 -24.94
CA HIS A 213 21.55 -10.87 -25.48
C HIS A 213 22.02 -11.84 -24.38
#